data_AF-A0A962WCY0-F1
#
_entry.id   AF-A0A962WCY0-F1
#
_cell.length_a   1.000
_cell.length_b   1.000
_cell.length_c   1.000
_cell.angle_alpha   90.00
_cell.angle_beta   90.00
_cell.angle_gamma   90.00
#
_symmetry.space_group_name_H-M   'P 1'
#
loop_
_entity.id
_entity.type
_entity.pdbx_description
1 polymer ?
#
loop_
_entity_poly.entity_id
_entity_poly.type
_entity_poly.pdbx_seq_one_letter_code
_entity_poly.pdbx_strand_id
1 'polypeptide(L)'
;MEALLITTLLGIGSYFVLIILTGVLRPVVFSFQPLFWQLNRLQWFITNPFRGFWKRSTSNKPRGFFLAASVTGFTLLWFLTAYLINFPLRVIGAIYYDVILFSAVSFSDNIQEFLHPQRGKLGHQKGGKYFWLYLVTLPWRFGKLLIRAGLYVTDSLLMFAVSIVFPTLTMLHGTRFREAGTKITQSGDWLVGSGNYAGTGIYFGMDRRTAEYYAPKGENSSLILARVTLTFTKTIATLKEADRNLVGLGESGETLAKRVKGFYASVEHWRDLGWWEYCLLKPGRRGQYISSWRIRPVALINNDKIVRTYGGFAHYTLSTGLVAGLFSWAVILAVAINVA
;
A
#
# COMPACT_ATOMS: atom_id res chain seq x y z
N MET A 1 25.50 34.19 -30.41
CA MET A 1 25.95 33.85 -29.04
C MET A 1 24.86 34.10 -27.99
N GLU A 2 24.14 35.21 -28.04
CA GLU A 2 23.08 35.54 -27.08
C GLU A 2 21.95 34.51 -27.01
N ALA A 3 21.43 34.04 -28.16
CA ALA A 3 20.39 33.01 -28.18
C ALA A 3 20.84 31.71 -27.48
N LEU A 4 22.08 31.26 -27.71
CA LEU A 4 22.64 30.07 -27.06
C LEU A 4 22.79 30.28 -25.54
N LEU A 5 23.21 31.47 -25.13
CA LEU A 5 23.32 31.83 -23.71
C LEU A 5 21.95 31.84 -23.03
N ILE A 6 20.93 32.44 -23.65
CA ILE A 6 19.55 32.48 -23.15
C ILE A 6 18.97 31.07 -23.04
N THR A 7 19.11 30.23 -24.08
CA THR A 7 18.62 28.84 -24.04
C THR A 7 19.34 28.02 -22.97
N THR A 8 20.64 28.23 -22.78
CA THR A 8 21.43 27.55 -21.74
C THR A 8 20.97 27.96 -20.34
N LEU A 9 20.79 29.26 -20.10
CA LEU A 9 20.32 29.79 -18.82
C LEU A 9 18.90 29.32 -18.49
N LEU A 10 18.01 29.31 -19.48
CA LEU A 10 16.65 28.76 -19.33
C LEU A 10 16.69 27.26 -19.01
N GLY A 11 17.53 26.49 -19.71
CA GLY A 11 17.69 25.06 -19.45
C GLY A 11 18.20 24.76 -18.03
N ILE A 12 19.21 25.50 -17.57
CA ILE A 12 19.75 25.41 -16.21
C ILE A 12 18.68 25.81 -15.19
N GLY A 13 17.98 26.93 -15.42
CA GLY A 13 16.90 27.40 -14.56
C GLY A 13 15.77 26.39 -14.43
N SER A 14 15.26 25.86 -15.54
CA SER A 14 14.22 24.81 -15.55
C SER A 14 14.67 23.54 -14.84
N TYR A 15 15.93 23.14 -15.00
CA TYR A 15 16.50 21.99 -14.30
C TYR A 15 16.50 22.17 -12.77
N PHE A 16 16.95 23.33 -12.27
CA PHE A 16 16.94 23.63 -10.83
C PHE A 16 15.50 23.70 -10.29
N VAL A 17 14.58 24.33 -11.02
CA VAL A 17 13.16 24.37 -10.65
C VAL A 17 12.58 22.97 -10.53
N LEU A 18 12.88 22.05 -11.47
CA LEU A 18 12.40 20.67 -11.41
C LEU A 18 12.98 19.90 -10.22
N ILE A 19 14.26 20.08 -9.89
CA ILE A 19 14.86 19.44 -8.71
C ILE A 19 14.21 19.95 -7.43
N ILE A 20 14.08 21.26 -7.29
CA ILE A 20 13.46 21.87 -6.10
C ILE A 20 12.00 21.40 -6.00
N LEU A 21 11.25 21.45 -7.10
CA LEU A 21 9.86 21.01 -7.13
C LEU A 21 9.73 19.55 -6.70
N THR A 22 10.56 18.65 -7.24
CA THR A 22 10.49 17.22 -6.88
C THR A 22 10.94 16.95 -5.44
N GLY A 23 11.91 17.71 -4.94
CA GLY A 23 12.41 17.63 -3.57
C GLY A 23 11.43 18.19 -2.53
N VAL A 24 10.64 19.21 -2.88
CA VAL A 24 9.69 19.89 -1.98
C VAL A 24 8.28 19.28 -2.06
N LEU A 25 7.81 18.90 -3.25
CA LEU A 25 6.45 18.42 -3.47
C LEU A 25 6.10 17.23 -2.57
N ARG A 26 6.98 16.23 -2.51
CA ARG A 26 6.75 15.02 -1.70
C ARG A 26 6.67 15.30 -0.20
N PRO A 27 7.64 15.98 0.43
CA PRO A 27 7.54 16.37 1.85
C PRO A 27 6.31 17.22 2.15
N VAL A 28 5.98 18.19 1.29
CA VAL A 28 4.80 19.06 1.47
C VAL A 28 3.52 18.25 1.41
N VAL A 29 3.34 17.39 0.40
CA VAL A 29 2.14 16.55 0.31
C VAL A 29 2.06 15.56 1.47
N PHE A 30 3.20 15.02 1.92
CA PHE A 30 3.25 14.10 3.04
C PHE A 30 2.98 14.78 4.40
N SER A 31 3.23 16.08 4.56
CA SER A 31 2.95 16.78 5.82
C SER A 31 1.46 16.82 6.16
N PHE A 32 0.57 16.68 5.16
CA PHE A 32 -0.87 16.54 5.35
C PHE A 32 -1.31 15.14 5.79
N GLN A 33 -0.41 14.15 5.77
CA GLN A 33 -0.71 12.75 6.09
C GLN A 33 -1.42 12.56 7.45
N PRO A 34 -1.08 13.29 8.53
CA PRO A 34 -1.73 13.12 9.83
C PRO A 34 -3.24 13.35 9.79
N LEU A 35 -3.72 14.33 9.01
CA LEU A 35 -5.15 14.61 8.84
C LEU A 35 -5.87 13.40 8.22
N PHE A 36 -5.35 12.92 7.08
CA PHE A 36 -5.92 11.78 6.39
C PHE A 36 -5.76 10.46 7.18
N TRP A 37 -4.78 10.38 8.06
CA TRP A 37 -4.63 9.25 8.98
C TRP A 37 -5.78 9.17 9.98
N GLN A 38 -6.28 10.30 10.47
CA GLN A 38 -7.46 10.33 11.34
C GLN A 38 -8.72 9.87 10.60
N LEU A 39 -8.91 10.30 9.36
CA LEU A 39 -10.00 9.81 8.51
C LEU A 39 -9.89 8.30 8.25
N ASN A 40 -8.68 7.81 8.04
CA ASN A 40 -8.39 6.38 7.88
C ASN A 40 -8.68 5.58 9.17
N ARG A 41 -8.40 6.15 10.35
CA ARG A 41 -8.79 5.56 11.66
C ARG A 41 -10.30 5.58 11.88
N LEU A 42 -10.99 6.63 11.43
CA LEU A 42 -12.44 6.69 11.48
C LEU A 42 -13.06 5.61 10.59
N GLN A 43 -12.58 5.44 9.36
CA GLN A 43 -13.00 4.34 8.47
C GLN A 43 -12.78 2.98 9.11
N TRP A 44 -11.59 2.80 9.68
CA TRP A 44 -11.25 1.61 10.42
C TRP A 44 -12.28 1.35 11.52
N PHE A 45 -12.53 2.30 12.41
CA PHE A 45 -13.50 2.19 13.51
C PHE A 45 -14.91 1.84 13.01
N ILE A 46 -15.44 2.59 12.03
CA ILE A 46 -16.78 2.38 11.47
C ILE A 46 -16.91 1.00 10.82
N THR A 47 -15.84 0.41 10.29
CA THR A 47 -15.91 -0.94 9.73
C THR A 47 -16.23 -1.99 10.79
N ASN A 48 -15.74 -1.81 12.03
CA ASN A 48 -15.98 -2.73 13.14
C ASN A 48 -15.79 -2.02 14.51
N PRO A 49 -16.84 -1.42 15.09
CA PRO A 49 -16.78 -0.74 16.38
C PRO A 49 -16.64 -1.74 17.54
N PHE A 50 -16.94 -3.02 17.31
CA PHE A 50 -16.88 -4.06 18.33
C PHE A 50 -15.47 -4.59 18.58
N ARG A 51 -14.45 -4.10 17.85
CA ARG A 51 -13.05 -4.50 18.05
C ARG A 51 -12.62 -4.50 19.51
N GLY A 52 -13.05 -3.49 20.28
CA GLY A 52 -12.76 -3.43 21.73
C GLY A 52 -13.15 -4.70 22.51
N PHE A 53 -14.27 -5.32 22.14
CA PHE A 53 -14.78 -6.55 22.77
C PHE A 53 -14.14 -7.83 22.19
N TRP A 54 -13.52 -7.74 21.02
CA TRP A 54 -13.00 -8.89 20.26
C TRP A 54 -11.47 -9.04 20.39
N LYS A 55 -10.88 -8.48 21.44
CA LYS A 55 -9.45 -8.58 21.72
C LYS A 55 -9.00 -9.97 22.16
N ARG A 56 -9.83 -10.70 22.92
CA ARG A 56 -9.49 -12.02 23.48
C ARG A 56 -9.82 -13.13 22.49
N SER A 57 -8.81 -13.71 21.86
CA SER A 57 -8.95 -14.85 20.94
C SER A 57 -9.43 -16.14 21.63
N THR A 58 -9.17 -16.31 22.92
CA THR A 58 -9.57 -17.49 23.70
C THR A 58 -11.05 -17.49 24.11
N SER A 59 -11.73 -16.34 24.05
CA SER A 59 -13.12 -16.22 24.48
C SER A 59 -14.11 -16.73 23.44
N ASN A 60 -15.11 -17.50 23.86
CA ASN A 60 -16.23 -17.89 22.99
C ASN A 60 -17.25 -16.76 22.75
N LYS A 61 -17.21 -15.67 23.54
CA LYS A 61 -18.19 -14.57 23.43
C LYS A 61 -18.18 -13.85 22.07
N PRO A 62 -17.03 -13.43 21.50
CA PRO A 62 -17.00 -12.78 20.18
C PRO A 62 -17.57 -13.65 19.06
N ARG A 63 -17.27 -14.95 19.09
CA ARG A 63 -17.83 -15.92 18.14
C ARG A 63 -19.35 -16.07 18.32
N GLY A 64 -19.83 -16.26 19.55
CA GLY A 64 -21.25 -16.37 19.85
C GLY A 64 -22.03 -15.16 19.38
N PHE A 65 -21.54 -13.95 19.69
CA PHE A 65 -22.10 -12.70 19.20
C PHE A 65 -22.11 -12.64 17.67
N PHE A 66 -20.98 -12.93 17.02
CA PHE A 66 -20.89 -12.89 15.57
C PHE A 66 -21.86 -13.86 14.90
N LEU A 67 -22.00 -15.08 15.42
CA LEU A 67 -22.94 -16.08 14.90
C LEU A 67 -24.39 -15.64 15.10
N ALA A 68 -24.75 -15.19 16.32
CA ALA A 68 -26.09 -14.69 16.60
C ALA A 68 -26.44 -13.50 15.67
N ALA A 69 -25.54 -12.53 15.55
CA ALA A 69 -25.67 -11.40 14.64
C ALA A 69 -25.77 -11.79 13.17
N SER A 70 -25.08 -12.88 12.77
CA SER A 70 -25.14 -13.37 11.39
C SER A 70 -26.48 -14.05 11.11
N VAL A 71 -26.98 -14.87 12.03
CA VAL A 71 -28.27 -15.58 11.90
C VAL A 71 -29.45 -14.61 11.90
N THR A 72 -29.39 -13.53 12.70
CA THR A 72 -30.45 -12.49 12.72
C THR A 72 -30.35 -11.50 11.55
N GLY A 73 -29.37 -11.63 10.66
CA GLY A 73 -29.14 -10.69 9.56
C GLY A 73 -28.50 -9.36 9.97
N PHE A 74 -28.29 -9.11 11.27
CA PHE A 74 -27.65 -7.89 11.77
C PHE A 74 -26.26 -7.68 11.16
N THR A 75 -25.47 -8.74 10.97
CA THR A 75 -24.15 -8.64 10.35
C THR A 75 -24.21 -8.11 8.91
N LEU A 76 -25.19 -8.52 8.11
CA LEU A 76 -25.36 -8.04 6.74
C LEU A 76 -25.76 -6.57 6.74
N LEU A 77 -26.79 -6.20 7.52
CA LEU A 77 -27.24 -4.82 7.66
C LEU A 77 -26.12 -3.91 8.15
N TRP A 78 -25.35 -4.38 9.14
CA TRP A 78 -24.18 -3.68 9.65
C TRP A 78 -23.14 -3.41 8.55
N PHE A 79 -22.75 -4.44 7.79
CA PHE A 79 -21.75 -4.27 6.73
C PHE A 79 -22.23 -3.31 5.63
N LEU A 80 -23.51 -3.37 5.25
CA LEU A 80 -24.09 -2.45 4.27
C LEU A 80 -24.10 -1.01 4.79
N THR A 81 -24.57 -0.79 6.02
CA THR A 81 -24.58 0.53 6.65
C THR A 81 -23.18 1.10 6.81
N ALA A 82 -22.24 0.30 7.31
CA ALA A 82 -20.84 0.70 7.43
C ALA A 82 -20.21 1.01 6.06
N TYR A 83 -20.57 0.26 5.01
CA TYR A 83 -20.12 0.52 3.64
C TYR A 83 -20.61 1.87 3.11
N LEU A 84 -21.88 2.20 3.32
CA LEU A 84 -22.49 3.47 2.91
C LEU A 84 -21.89 4.65 3.68
N ILE A 85 -21.79 4.56 5.01
CA ILE A 85 -21.20 5.62 5.84
C ILE A 85 -19.72 5.84 5.48
N ASN A 86 -18.97 4.76 5.22
CA ASN A 86 -17.56 4.88 4.83
C ASN A 86 -17.35 5.34 3.38
N PHE A 87 -18.38 5.37 2.53
CA PHE A 87 -18.23 5.77 1.13
C PHE A 87 -17.58 7.17 0.95
N PRO A 88 -18.08 8.26 1.56
CA PRO A 88 -17.44 9.58 1.43
C PRO A 88 -16.00 9.58 1.96
N LEU A 89 -15.75 8.90 3.09
CA LEU A 89 -14.41 8.80 3.66
C LEU A 89 -13.45 8.05 2.73
N ARG A 90 -13.92 6.99 2.06
CA ARG A 90 -13.13 6.23 1.08
C ARG A 90 -12.77 7.07 -0.13
N VAL A 91 -13.70 7.87 -0.66
CA VAL A 91 -13.44 8.81 -1.76
C VAL A 91 -12.35 9.80 -1.36
N ILE A 92 -12.50 10.47 -0.21
CA ILE A 92 -11.52 11.46 0.29
C ILE A 92 -10.14 10.79 0.50
N GLY A 93 -10.12 9.62 1.15
CA GLY A 93 -8.89 8.86 1.37
C GLY A 93 -8.22 8.40 0.07
N ALA A 94 -9.00 7.99 -0.92
CA ALA A 94 -8.50 7.58 -2.23
C ALA A 94 -7.93 8.77 -3.01
N ILE A 95 -8.60 9.93 -3.01
CA ILE A 95 -8.06 11.15 -3.64
C ILE A 95 -6.69 11.48 -3.04
N TYR A 96 -6.58 11.49 -1.70
CA TYR A 96 -5.31 11.84 -1.07
C TYR A 96 -4.23 10.79 -1.26
N TYR A 97 -4.46 9.54 -0.82
CA TYR A 97 -3.41 8.53 -0.84
C TYR A 97 -3.18 7.94 -2.22
N ASP A 98 -4.26 7.68 -2.97
CA ASP A 98 -4.16 6.93 -4.23
C ASP A 98 -3.83 7.81 -5.43
N VAL A 99 -4.22 9.09 -5.40
CA VAL A 99 -3.96 10.05 -6.46
C VAL A 99 -2.86 11.03 -6.04
N ILE A 100 -3.10 11.89 -5.04
CA ILE A 100 -2.22 13.02 -4.73
C ILE A 100 -0.85 12.56 -4.21
N LEU A 101 -0.81 11.79 -3.11
CA LEU A 101 0.44 11.37 -2.47
C LEU A 101 1.21 10.38 -3.36
N PHE A 102 0.55 9.37 -3.91
CA PHE A 102 1.19 8.42 -4.81
C PHE A 102 1.78 9.10 -6.04
N SER A 103 1.06 10.05 -6.66
CA SER A 103 1.56 10.83 -7.79
C SER A 103 2.76 11.68 -7.39
N ALA A 104 2.67 12.44 -6.30
CA ALA A 104 3.77 13.26 -5.80
C ALA A 104 5.04 12.42 -5.55
N VAL A 105 4.91 11.24 -4.96
CA VAL A 105 6.03 10.34 -4.72
C VAL A 105 6.57 9.79 -6.05
N SER A 106 5.71 9.19 -6.87
CA SER A 106 6.10 8.45 -8.07
C SER A 106 6.62 9.34 -9.19
N PHE A 107 6.01 10.52 -9.41
CA PHE A 107 6.51 11.50 -10.38
C PHE A 107 7.83 12.09 -9.92
N SER A 108 8.00 12.43 -8.63
CA SER A 108 9.30 12.89 -8.12
C SER A 108 10.38 11.83 -8.32
N ASP A 109 10.11 10.56 -8.02
CA ASP A 109 11.06 9.47 -8.27
C ASP A 109 11.37 9.30 -9.78
N ASN A 110 10.36 9.45 -10.64
CA ASN A 110 10.51 9.31 -12.10
C ASN A 110 11.35 10.44 -12.70
N ILE A 111 11.06 11.69 -12.32
CA ILE A 111 11.83 12.87 -12.75
C ILE A 111 13.25 12.76 -12.22
N GLN A 112 13.44 12.41 -10.95
CA GLN A 112 14.79 12.24 -10.39
C GLN A 112 15.56 11.08 -11.05
N GLU A 113 14.90 10.02 -11.53
CA GLU A 113 15.54 8.96 -12.32
C GLU A 113 15.89 9.42 -13.74
N PHE A 114 15.12 10.36 -14.30
CA PHE A 114 15.43 11.01 -15.58
C PHE A 114 16.57 12.04 -15.46
N LEU A 115 16.66 12.78 -14.36
CA LEU A 115 17.76 13.73 -14.14
C LEU A 115 19.04 13.02 -13.65
N HIS A 116 18.87 12.09 -12.70
CA HIS A 116 19.95 11.38 -12.03
C HIS A 116 19.67 9.87 -12.02
N PRO A 117 19.94 9.16 -13.13
CA PRO A 117 19.76 7.72 -13.21
C PRO A 117 20.75 7.03 -12.27
N GLN A 118 20.22 6.19 -11.38
CA GLN A 118 21.02 5.47 -10.37
C GLN A 118 20.99 3.96 -10.57
N ARG A 119 20.27 3.48 -11.59
CA ARG A 119 20.18 2.06 -11.93
C ARG A 119 20.63 1.76 -13.35
N GLY A 120 20.94 0.49 -13.57
CA GLY A 120 21.37 -0.03 -14.88
C GLY A 120 22.79 0.40 -15.26
N LYS A 121 23.07 0.40 -16.58
CA LYS A 121 24.41 0.67 -17.12
C LYS A 121 24.97 2.04 -16.69
N LEU A 122 24.11 3.06 -16.60
CA LEU A 122 24.46 4.45 -16.24
C LEU A 122 24.85 4.62 -14.76
N GLY A 123 24.18 3.94 -13.83
CA GLY A 123 24.44 4.09 -12.39
C GLY A 123 25.85 3.67 -11.95
N HIS A 124 26.56 2.92 -12.80
CA HIS A 124 27.93 2.45 -12.54
C HIS A 124 29.00 3.25 -13.29
N GLN A 125 28.62 4.14 -14.21
CA GLN A 125 29.58 4.96 -14.95
C GLN A 125 29.87 6.28 -14.21
N LYS A 126 31.08 6.82 -14.40
CA LYS A 126 31.50 8.11 -13.87
C LYS A 126 32.15 8.96 -14.98
N GLY A 127 32.27 10.27 -14.75
CA GLY A 127 33.00 11.20 -15.63
C GLY A 127 32.46 11.31 -17.06
N GLY A 128 33.35 11.49 -18.03
CA GLY A 128 32.97 11.70 -19.44
C GLY A 128 32.17 10.55 -20.05
N LYS A 129 32.42 9.30 -19.62
CA LYS A 129 31.66 8.13 -20.09
C LYS A 129 30.21 8.15 -19.62
N TYR A 130 29.97 8.63 -18.38
CA TYR A 130 28.62 8.87 -17.89
C TYR A 130 27.92 9.94 -18.73
N PHE A 131 28.59 11.07 -18.98
CA PHE A 131 28.04 12.19 -19.76
C PHE A 131 27.66 11.77 -21.19
N TRP A 132 28.56 11.09 -21.89
CA TRP A 132 28.29 10.58 -23.24
C TRP A 132 27.13 9.58 -23.28
N LEU A 133 27.12 8.59 -22.38
CA LEU A 133 26.04 7.62 -22.32
C LEU A 133 24.71 8.29 -21.94
N TYR A 134 24.75 9.31 -21.09
CA TYR A 134 23.57 10.10 -20.71
C TYR A 134 22.97 10.80 -21.93
N LEU A 135 23.79 11.48 -22.74
CA LEU A 135 23.34 12.19 -23.95
C LEU A 135 22.79 11.22 -25.00
N VAL A 136 23.51 10.15 -25.32
CA VAL A 136 23.10 9.17 -26.34
C VAL A 136 21.80 8.47 -25.96
N THR A 137 21.59 8.20 -24.66
CA THR A 137 20.35 7.55 -24.18
C THR A 137 19.23 8.54 -23.85
N LEU A 138 19.44 9.86 -24.00
CA LEU A 138 18.48 10.88 -23.61
C LEU A 138 17.11 10.74 -24.29
N PRO A 139 17.00 10.50 -25.62
CA PRO A 139 15.70 10.34 -26.28
C PRO A 139 14.92 9.13 -25.74
N TRP A 140 15.59 8.00 -25.57
CA TRP A 140 15.00 6.79 -24.99
C TRP A 140 14.54 7.02 -23.54
N ARG A 141 15.35 7.71 -22.73
CA ARG A 141 15.02 8.02 -21.34
C ARG A 141 13.86 8.99 -21.21
N PHE A 142 13.74 9.93 -22.15
CA PHE A 142 12.57 10.82 -22.24
C PHE A 142 11.31 10.04 -22.60
N GLY A 143 11.37 9.15 -23.59
CA GLY A 143 10.26 8.24 -23.89
C GLY A 143 9.85 7.38 -22.69
N LYS A 144 10.83 6.82 -21.96
CA LYS A 144 10.57 6.06 -20.73
C LYS A 144 9.96 6.92 -19.63
N LEU A 145 10.39 8.17 -19.48
CA LEU A 145 9.79 9.12 -18.53
C LEU A 145 8.29 9.29 -18.80
N LEU A 146 7.92 9.54 -20.06
CA LEU A 146 6.52 9.72 -20.48
C LEU A 146 5.67 8.46 -20.31
N ILE A 147 6.17 7.30 -20.74
CA ILE A 147 5.46 6.01 -20.58
C ILE A 147 5.20 5.74 -19.10
N ARG A 148 6.22 5.89 -18.24
CA ARG A 148 6.05 5.67 -16.80
C ARG A 148 5.12 6.69 -16.17
N ALA A 149 5.18 7.94 -16.61
CA ALA A 149 4.25 8.97 -16.17
C ALA A 149 2.80 8.58 -16.47
N GLY A 150 2.52 8.13 -17.70
CA GLY A 150 1.21 7.60 -18.09
C GLY A 150 0.79 6.41 -17.23
N LEU A 151 1.69 5.45 -17.01
CA LEU A 151 1.40 4.30 -16.15
C LEU A 151 1.07 4.69 -14.70
N TYR A 152 1.75 5.70 -14.12
CA TYR A 152 1.40 6.17 -12.77
C TYR A 152 0.04 6.85 -12.70
N VAL A 153 -0.37 7.57 -13.74
CA VAL A 153 -1.75 8.09 -13.85
C VAL A 153 -2.73 6.92 -13.86
N THR A 154 -2.50 5.92 -14.72
CA THR A 154 -3.37 4.74 -14.79
C THR A 154 -3.38 3.95 -13.47
N ASP A 155 -2.23 3.79 -12.80
CA ASP A 155 -2.12 3.15 -11.48
C ASP A 155 -2.99 3.88 -10.45
N SER A 156 -2.97 5.21 -10.48
CA SER A 156 -3.77 6.07 -9.59
C SER A 156 -5.26 5.89 -9.85
N LEU A 157 -5.69 5.90 -11.11
CA LEU A 157 -7.09 5.71 -11.51
C LEU A 157 -7.62 4.31 -11.14
N LEU A 158 -6.83 3.25 -11.38
CA LEU A 158 -7.24 1.89 -11.03
C LEU A 158 -7.35 1.71 -9.52
N MET A 159 -6.34 2.13 -8.76
CA MET A 159 -6.40 1.96 -7.30
C MET A 159 -7.45 2.88 -6.67
N PHE A 160 -7.71 4.06 -7.23
CA PHE A 160 -8.81 4.92 -6.82
C PHE A 160 -10.16 4.19 -6.91
N ALA A 161 -10.44 3.55 -8.06
CA ALA A 161 -11.66 2.76 -8.23
C ALA A 161 -11.72 1.58 -7.26
N VAL A 162 -10.61 0.85 -7.08
CA VAL A 162 -10.52 -0.24 -6.09
C VAL A 162 -10.84 0.27 -4.68
N SER A 163 -10.25 1.39 -4.26
CA SER A 163 -10.49 2.00 -2.95
C SER A 163 -11.93 2.45 -2.73
N ILE A 164 -12.65 2.81 -3.80
CA ILE A 164 -14.07 3.20 -3.74
C ILE A 164 -14.98 1.97 -3.66
N VAL A 165 -14.72 0.93 -4.45
CA VAL A 165 -15.58 -0.26 -4.50
C VAL A 165 -15.31 -1.20 -3.32
N PHE A 166 -14.07 -1.27 -2.87
CA PHE A 166 -13.64 -2.23 -1.85
C PHE A 166 -13.13 -1.52 -0.59
N PRO A 167 -13.48 -2.00 0.62
CA PRO A 167 -12.92 -1.47 1.87
C PRO A 167 -11.39 -1.48 1.84
N THR A 168 -10.78 -0.30 1.75
CA THR A 168 -9.33 -0.13 1.58
C THR A 168 -8.81 0.89 2.57
N LEU A 169 -7.89 0.47 3.43
CA LEU A 169 -7.24 1.31 4.43
C LEU A 169 -5.81 1.62 4.03
N THR A 170 -5.29 2.75 4.50
CA THR A 170 -3.86 3.02 4.48
C THR A 170 -3.22 2.39 5.69
N MET A 171 -2.19 1.58 5.49
CA MET A 171 -1.53 0.84 6.56
C MET A 171 -0.01 0.90 6.40
N LEU A 172 0.69 0.51 7.46
CA LEU A 172 2.15 0.46 7.49
C LEU A 172 2.64 -0.98 7.51
N HIS A 173 3.71 -1.24 6.76
CA HIS A 173 4.45 -2.49 6.78
C HIS A 173 5.90 -2.21 7.20
N GLY A 174 6.33 -2.75 8.33
CA GLY A 174 7.69 -2.63 8.83
C GLY A 174 8.61 -3.64 8.18
N THR A 175 9.76 -3.20 7.68
CA THR A 175 10.71 -4.08 7.00
C THR A 175 12.14 -3.50 6.96
N ARG A 176 13.09 -4.29 6.44
CA ARG A 176 14.48 -3.88 6.23
C ARG A 176 14.60 -3.04 4.96
N PHE A 177 15.17 -1.84 5.07
CA PHE A 177 15.19 -0.84 3.99
C PHE A 177 15.81 -1.37 2.69
N ARG A 178 17.06 -1.84 2.75
CA ARG A 178 17.81 -2.26 1.55
C ARG A 178 17.41 -3.64 1.03
N GLU A 179 17.11 -4.57 1.92
CA GLU A 179 16.84 -5.97 1.56
C GLU A 179 15.43 -6.19 1.02
N ALA A 180 14.44 -5.54 1.65
CA ALA A 180 13.03 -5.82 1.39
C ALA A 180 12.25 -4.56 1.01
N GLY A 181 12.44 -3.44 1.71
CA GLY A 181 11.70 -2.20 1.47
C GLY A 181 11.78 -1.73 0.02
N THR A 182 13.00 -1.51 -0.47
CA THR A 182 13.23 -1.12 -1.87
C THR A 182 12.80 -2.19 -2.88
N LYS A 183 13.03 -3.47 -2.59
CA LYS A 183 12.64 -4.57 -3.48
C LYS A 183 11.12 -4.64 -3.64
N ILE A 184 10.37 -4.53 -2.54
CA ILE A 184 8.90 -4.54 -2.53
C ILE A 184 8.37 -3.35 -3.33
N THR A 185 8.88 -2.14 -3.10
CA THR A 185 8.38 -0.95 -3.81
C THR A 185 8.71 -0.96 -5.30
N GLN A 186 9.85 -1.53 -5.69
CA GLN A 186 10.30 -1.56 -7.08
C GLN A 186 9.73 -2.70 -7.91
N SER A 187 9.49 -3.86 -7.30
CA SER A 187 8.89 -5.03 -7.98
C SER A 187 7.37 -5.07 -7.88
N GLY A 188 6.81 -4.52 -6.80
CA GLY A 188 5.40 -4.68 -6.46
C GLY A 188 5.10 -6.02 -5.80
N ASP A 189 6.11 -6.88 -5.64
CA ASP A 189 5.98 -8.17 -4.99
C ASP A 189 6.29 -8.08 -3.50
N TRP A 190 5.46 -8.72 -2.70
CA TRP A 190 5.51 -8.69 -1.25
C TRP A 190 6.04 -10.02 -0.71
N LEU A 191 7.01 -9.94 0.21
CA LEU A 191 7.52 -11.12 0.89
C LEU A 191 6.45 -11.68 1.84
N VAL A 192 6.08 -12.94 1.64
CA VAL A 192 5.15 -13.64 2.52
C VAL A 192 5.88 -14.12 3.76
N GLY A 193 5.47 -13.62 4.92
CA GLY A 193 6.00 -14.03 6.22
C GLY A 193 5.50 -15.41 6.64
N SER A 194 6.25 -16.07 7.53
CA SER A 194 5.90 -17.38 8.09
C SER A 194 4.57 -17.39 8.83
N GLY A 195 4.17 -16.25 9.41
CA GLY A 195 2.84 -16.06 9.94
C GLY A 195 2.64 -16.58 11.36
N ASN A 196 3.60 -16.31 12.25
CA ASN A 196 3.64 -16.86 13.62
C ASN A 196 2.43 -16.47 14.50
N TYR A 197 1.55 -15.56 14.06
CA TYR A 197 0.47 -15.03 14.90
C TYR A 197 -0.90 -15.13 14.23
N ALA A 198 -1.08 -14.49 13.08
CA ALA A 198 -2.39 -14.37 12.42
C ALA A 198 -2.49 -15.17 11.10
N GLY A 199 -1.57 -16.13 10.87
CA GLY A 199 -1.54 -16.95 9.66
C GLY A 199 -0.45 -16.56 8.67
N THR A 200 -0.07 -17.48 7.77
CA THR A 200 0.93 -17.21 6.72
C THR A 200 0.40 -16.17 5.73
N GLY A 201 1.16 -15.09 5.53
CA GLY A 201 0.67 -13.94 4.78
C GLY A 201 1.55 -12.70 4.87
N ILE A 202 0.99 -11.58 4.41
CA ILE A 202 1.63 -10.26 4.41
C ILE A 202 0.98 -9.42 5.50
N TYR A 203 1.80 -8.88 6.40
CA TYR A 203 1.36 -8.25 7.64
C TYR A 203 1.40 -6.72 7.58
N PHE A 204 0.39 -6.09 8.18
CA PHE A 204 0.24 -4.64 8.23
C PHE A 204 -0.25 -4.18 9.61
N GLY A 205 0.13 -2.96 9.98
CA GLY A 205 -0.35 -2.26 11.17
C GLY A 205 -1.03 -0.94 10.82
N MET A 206 -2.08 -0.60 11.55
CA MET A 206 -2.70 0.74 11.51
C MET A 206 -1.92 1.76 12.34
N ASP A 207 -1.12 1.30 13.29
CA ASP A 207 -0.30 2.14 14.15
C ASP A 207 1.15 2.06 13.72
N ARG A 208 1.82 3.21 13.74
CA ARG A 208 3.24 3.31 13.41
C ARG A 208 4.10 2.44 14.33
N ARG A 209 3.81 2.47 15.64
CA ARG A 209 4.45 1.63 16.64
C ARG A 209 4.40 0.14 16.28
N THR A 210 3.29 -0.34 15.74
CA THR A 210 3.13 -1.74 15.32
C THR A 210 4.11 -2.08 14.19
N ALA A 211 4.19 -1.23 13.17
CA ALA A 211 5.08 -1.47 12.04
C ALA A 211 6.57 -1.33 12.45
N GLU A 212 6.90 -0.34 13.28
CA GLU A 212 8.27 -0.14 13.79
C GLU A 212 8.75 -1.30 14.65
N TYR A 213 7.86 -1.97 15.38
CA TYR A 213 8.20 -3.18 16.13
C TYR A 213 8.78 -4.29 15.24
N TYR A 214 8.34 -4.38 13.98
CA TYR A 214 8.82 -5.37 13.01
C TYR A 214 9.94 -4.87 12.10
N ALA A 215 10.18 -3.56 12.06
CA ALA A 215 11.32 -3.01 11.36
C ALA A 215 12.61 -3.23 12.19
N PRO A 216 13.77 -3.48 11.57
CA PRO A 216 15.03 -3.46 12.31
C PRO A 216 15.26 -2.06 12.90
N LYS A 217 16.10 -1.96 13.93
CA LYS A 217 16.50 -0.66 14.50
C LYS A 217 17.62 -0.03 13.68
N GLY A 218 17.75 1.30 13.76
CA GLY A 218 18.81 2.08 13.11
C GLY A 218 18.56 2.32 11.62
N GLU A 219 19.64 2.55 10.86
CA GLU A 219 19.57 3.02 9.46
C GLU A 219 18.89 2.05 8.49
N ASN A 220 18.85 0.75 8.82
CA ASN A 220 18.17 -0.25 8.00
C ASN A 220 16.66 -0.34 8.29
N SER A 221 16.13 0.47 9.21
CA SER A 221 14.69 0.53 9.51
C SER A 221 13.92 1.12 8.35
N SER A 222 12.82 0.51 7.94
CA SER A 222 11.92 1.14 6.97
C SER A 222 10.47 0.77 7.19
N LEU A 223 9.60 1.70 6.85
CA LEU A 223 8.17 1.48 6.79
C LEU A 223 7.70 1.68 5.34
N ILE A 224 6.88 0.77 4.85
CA ILE A 224 6.14 0.98 3.60
C ILE A 224 4.75 1.46 3.97
N LEU A 225 4.40 2.67 3.55
CA LEU A 225 3.02 3.15 3.55
C LEU A 225 2.31 2.50 2.36
N ALA A 226 1.25 1.75 2.62
CA ALA A 226 0.56 0.97 1.60
C ALA A 226 -0.95 1.17 1.67
N ARG A 227 -1.60 1.00 0.52
CA ARG A 227 -3.06 0.93 0.39
C ARG A 227 -3.46 -0.53 0.33
N VAL A 228 -4.25 -0.95 1.31
CA VAL A 228 -4.52 -2.35 1.61
C VAL A 228 -6.02 -2.61 1.58
N THR A 229 -6.46 -3.40 0.61
CA THR A 229 -7.85 -3.79 0.42
C THR A 229 -8.21 -4.98 1.30
N LEU A 230 -9.00 -4.68 2.32
CA LEU A 230 -9.42 -5.56 3.42
C LEU A 230 -10.83 -6.16 3.18
N THR A 231 -11.29 -6.22 1.92
CA THR A 231 -12.56 -6.88 1.61
C THR A 231 -12.55 -8.32 2.13
N PHE A 232 -13.59 -8.67 2.90
CA PHE A 232 -13.72 -9.94 3.60
C PHE A 232 -12.59 -10.17 4.62
N THR A 233 -12.33 -9.17 5.48
CA THR A 233 -11.53 -9.37 6.69
C THR A 233 -12.36 -10.05 7.77
N LYS A 234 -11.76 -11.03 8.43
CA LYS A 234 -12.34 -11.69 9.60
C LYS A 234 -11.52 -11.44 10.84
N THR A 235 -12.16 -11.03 11.92
CA THR A 235 -11.50 -10.94 13.23
C THR A 235 -11.22 -12.34 13.76
N ILE A 236 -9.97 -12.60 14.16
CA ILE A 236 -9.57 -13.92 14.67
C ILE A 236 -10.46 -14.39 15.82
N ALA A 237 -10.88 -13.49 16.72
CA ALA A 237 -11.73 -13.86 17.86
C ALA A 237 -13.09 -14.47 17.47
N THR A 238 -13.57 -14.25 16.25
CA THR A 238 -14.84 -14.81 15.74
C THR A 238 -14.67 -16.15 15.02
N LEU A 239 -13.43 -16.64 14.84
CA LEU A 239 -13.13 -17.95 14.25
C LEU A 239 -13.59 -19.10 15.16
N LYS A 240 -13.56 -20.34 14.64
CA LYS A 240 -13.83 -21.55 15.42
C LYS A 240 -12.74 -21.70 16.47
N GLU A 241 -13.08 -22.28 17.62
CA GLU A 241 -12.12 -22.47 18.72
C GLU A 241 -10.85 -23.20 18.26
N ALA A 242 -11.00 -24.28 17.51
CA ALA A 242 -9.88 -25.02 16.93
C ALA A 242 -8.95 -24.17 16.04
N ASP A 243 -9.45 -23.12 15.39
CA ASP A 243 -8.64 -22.23 14.56
C ASP A 243 -8.01 -21.11 15.40
N ARG A 244 -8.73 -20.61 16.41
CA ARG A 244 -8.20 -19.61 17.35
C ARG A 244 -7.05 -20.15 18.18
N ASN A 245 -7.08 -21.44 18.49
CA ASN A 245 -6.01 -22.11 19.21
C ASN A 245 -4.72 -22.24 18.37
N LEU A 246 -4.76 -21.99 17.05
CA LEU A 246 -3.58 -21.97 16.18
C LEU A 246 -2.85 -20.62 16.18
N VAL A 247 -3.46 -19.58 16.77
CA VAL A 247 -2.96 -18.20 16.77
C VAL A 247 -1.80 -18.10 17.73
N GLY A 248 -0.68 -17.51 17.29
CA GLY A 248 0.52 -17.38 18.12
C GLY A 248 1.37 -18.66 18.22
N LEU A 249 0.91 -19.77 17.64
CA LEU A 249 1.68 -21.01 17.56
C LEU A 249 2.49 -21.02 16.26
N GLY A 250 3.80 -20.77 16.37
CA GLY A 250 4.71 -20.47 15.26
C GLY A 250 4.42 -21.15 13.91
N GLU A 251 4.45 -22.48 13.86
CA GLU A 251 4.25 -23.24 12.60
C GLU A 251 2.78 -23.41 12.19
N SER A 252 1.85 -23.11 13.08
CA SER A 252 0.41 -23.26 12.85
C SER A 252 -0.16 -22.17 11.95
N GLY A 253 0.62 -21.14 11.63
CA GLY A 253 0.21 -20.06 10.73
C GLY A 253 -0.22 -20.54 9.34
N GLU A 254 0.44 -21.57 8.82
CA GLU A 254 0.10 -22.14 7.51
C GLU A 254 -1.22 -22.91 7.59
N THR A 255 -1.41 -23.69 8.65
CA THR A 255 -2.66 -24.40 8.94
C THR A 255 -3.82 -23.42 9.09
N LEU A 256 -3.62 -22.32 9.83
CA LEU A 256 -4.61 -21.27 10.00
C LEU A 256 -4.96 -20.62 8.66
N ALA A 257 -3.96 -20.23 7.85
CA ALA A 257 -4.18 -19.65 6.52
C ALA A 257 -4.95 -20.61 5.59
N LYS A 258 -4.68 -21.91 5.68
CA LYS A 258 -5.42 -22.95 4.93
C LYS A 258 -6.83 -23.20 5.45
N ARG A 259 -7.15 -22.89 6.70
CA ARG A 259 -8.49 -23.14 7.29
C ARG A 259 -9.43 -21.95 7.21
N VAL A 260 -8.88 -20.74 7.22
CA VAL A 260 -9.65 -19.49 7.01
C VAL A 260 -10.07 -19.31 5.53
N LYS A 261 -9.88 -20.34 4.67
CA LYS A 261 -10.27 -20.39 3.26
C LYS A 261 -11.75 -20.02 3.03
N GLY A 262 -12.04 -19.57 1.80
CA GLY A 262 -13.37 -19.18 1.33
C GLY A 262 -13.38 -17.72 0.89
N PHE A 263 -14.45 -16.99 1.22
CA PHE A 263 -14.57 -15.55 0.92
C PHE A 263 -13.53 -14.70 1.66
N TYR A 264 -13.04 -15.15 2.82
CA TYR A 264 -12.10 -14.40 3.64
C TYR A 264 -10.67 -14.51 3.09
N ALA A 265 -10.11 -13.38 2.68
CA ALA A 265 -8.73 -13.29 2.18
C ALA A 265 -7.80 -12.56 3.14
N SER A 266 -8.32 -12.15 4.31
CA SER A 266 -7.60 -11.37 5.29
C SER A 266 -8.15 -11.60 6.70
N VAL A 267 -7.29 -11.43 7.70
CA VAL A 267 -7.68 -11.49 9.10
C VAL A 267 -7.17 -10.29 9.87
N GLU A 268 -7.91 -9.92 10.92
CA GLU A 268 -7.47 -8.93 11.90
C GLU A 268 -7.33 -9.57 13.28
N HIS A 269 -6.29 -9.18 14.00
CA HIS A 269 -5.89 -9.79 15.26
C HIS A 269 -5.41 -8.74 16.25
N TRP A 270 -5.89 -8.83 17.48
CA TRP A 270 -5.36 -8.05 18.59
C TRP A 270 -4.16 -8.76 19.19
N ARG A 271 -3.03 -8.06 19.30
CA ARG A 271 -1.83 -8.54 19.96
C ARG A 271 -1.86 -8.21 21.44
N ASP A 272 -1.33 -9.14 22.23
CA ASP A 272 -1.12 -8.94 23.67
C ASP A 272 -0.20 -7.74 23.97
N LEU A 273 0.59 -7.30 22.97
CA LEU A 273 1.42 -6.10 23.00
C LEU A 273 0.63 -4.77 22.89
N GLY A 274 -0.70 -4.84 22.70
CA GLY A 274 -1.59 -3.68 22.78
C GLY A 274 -1.97 -3.02 21.46
N TRP A 275 -1.95 -3.75 20.33
CA TRP A 275 -2.29 -3.20 19.01
C TRP A 275 -3.02 -4.19 18.10
N TRP A 276 -3.57 -3.68 17.00
CA TRP A 276 -4.18 -4.50 15.94
C TRP A 276 -3.21 -4.76 14.79
N GLU A 277 -3.14 -6.02 14.37
CA GLU A 277 -2.42 -6.48 13.19
C GLU A 277 -3.39 -7.04 12.14
N TYR A 278 -3.01 -6.87 10.89
CA TYR A 278 -3.77 -7.31 9.74
C TYR A 278 -2.90 -8.22 8.90
N CYS A 279 -3.42 -9.39 8.55
CA CYS A 279 -2.72 -10.35 7.71
C CYS A 279 -3.53 -10.60 6.44
N LEU A 280 -2.93 -10.34 5.28
CA LEU A 280 -3.44 -10.84 4.01
C LEU A 280 -2.94 -12.26 3.82
N LEU A 281 -3.85 -13.23 3.92
CA LEU A 281 -3.52 -14.65 3.97
C LEU A 281 -3.03 -15.15 2.61
N LYS A 282 -1.93 -15.91 2.61
CA LYS A 282 -1.26 -16.46 1.42
C LYS A 282 -0.79 -17.90 1.69
N PRO A 283 -1.73 -18.86 1.83
CA PRO A 283 -1.37 -20.24 2.11
C PRO A 283 -0.48 -20.82 1.00
N GLY A 284 0.55 -21.57 1.38
CA GLY A 284 1.50 -22.24 0.49
C GLY A 284 2.53 -21.31 -0.15
N ARG A 285 2.61 -20.05 0.27
CA ARG A 285 3.50 -19.03 -0.33
C ARG A 285 4.57 -18.51 0.62
N ARG A 286 4.74 -19.12 1.80
CA ARG A 286 5.76 -18.73 2.80
C ARG A 286 7.13 -18.53 2.15
N GLY A 287 7.78 -17.41 2.44
CA GLY A 287 9.12 -17.07 1.95
C GLY A 287 9.18 -16.64 0.47
N GLN A 288 8.06 -16.66 -0.25
CA GLN A 288 8.00 -16.22 -1.64
C GLN A 288 7.66 -14.73 -1.72
N TYR A 289 8.18 -14.08 -2.74
CA TYR A 289 7.73 -12.76 -3.18
C TYR A 289 6.54 -12.95 -4.11
N ILE A 290 5.42 -12.27 -3.82
CA ILE A 290 4.21 -12.40 -4.62
C ILE A 290 3.56 -11.05 -4.93
N SER A 291 3.00 -10.94 -6.13
CA SER A 291 2.12 -9.84 -6.48
C SER A 291 0.74 -10.01 -5.81
N SER A 292 0.07 -8.91 -5.52
CA SER A 292 -1.29 -8.93 -4.97
C SER A 292 -2.04 -7.66 -5.33
N TRP A 293 -3.13 -7.78 -6.08
CA TRP A 293 -4.03 -6.67 -6.39
C TRP A 293 -4.58 -5.95 -5.14
N ARG A 294 -4.60 -6.61 -3.98
CA ARG A 294 -5.08 -6.01 -2.73
C ARG A 294 -4.14 -4.99 -2.10
N ILE A 295 -2.92 -4.84 -2.62
CA ILE A 295 -1.88 -4.03 -1.97
C ILE A 295 -1.21 -3.16 -3.01
N ARG A 296 -1.07 -1.88 -2.72
CA ARG A 296 -0.19 -0.99 -3.47
C ARG A 296 0.70 -0.18 -2.53
N PRO A 297 2.04 -0.22 -2.70
CA PRO A 297 2.91 0.68 -1.97
C PRO A 297 2.71 2.12 -2.46
N VAL A 298 2.58 3.06 -1.52
CA VAL A 298 2.42 4.50 -1.80
C VAL A 298 3.70 5.27 -1.52
N ALA A 299 4.38 4.94 -0.42
CA ALA A 299 5.61 5.60 -0.03
C ALA A 299 6.52 4.64 0.73
N LEU A 300 7.84 4.83 0.60
CA LEU A 300 8.86 4.20 1.42
C LEU A 300 9.37 5.24 2.41
N ILE A 301 9.34 4.92 3.70
CA ILE A 301 9.70 5.81 4.80
C ILE A 301 10.92 5.24 5.52
N ASN A 302 11.91 6.09 5.75
CA ASN A 302 13.10 5.81 6.56
C ASN A 302 13.40 7.06 7.38
N ASN A 303 13.62 6.91 8.69
CA ASN A 303 13.84 8.03 9.62
C ASN A 303 12.82 9.17 9.46
N ASP A 304 11.53 8.83 9.52
CA ASP A 304 10.40 9.79 9.41
C ASP A 304 10.23 10.51 8.07
N LYS A 305 11.07 10.22 7.08
CA LYS A 305 11.04 10.90 5.78
C LYS A 305 10.70 9.93 4.68
N ILE A 306 9.90 10.38 3.70
CA ILE A 306 9.74 9.61 2.47
C ILE A 306 11.06 9.65 1.70
N VAL A 307 11.60 8.48 1.42
CA VAL A 307 12.85 8.32 0.68
C VAL A 307 12.59 7.95 -0.77
N ARG A 308 13.55 8.35 -1.62
CA ARG A 308 13.53 8.04 -3.05
C ARG A 308 13.66 6.53 -3.27
N THR A 309 12.79 5.98 -4.10
CA THR A 309 12.98 4.63 -4.64
C THR A 309 13.72 4.72 -5.96
N TYR A 310 15.02 4.36 -5.96
CA TYR A 310 15.80 4.36 -7.19
C TYR A 310 15.18 3.44 -8.25
N GLY A 311 15.13 3.90 -9.50
CA GLY A 311 14.41 3.20 -10.56
C GLY A 311 12.89 3.29 -10.45
N GLY A 312 12.32 4.02 -9.48
CA GLY A 312 10.88 4.28 -9.30
C GLY A 312 10.07 3.09 -8.77
N PHE A 313 8.77 3.31 -8.59
CA PHE A 313 7.82 2.33 -8.08
C PHE A 313 7.39 1.34 -9.17
N ALA A 314 6.96 0.17 -8.72
CA ALA A 314 6.27 -0.82 -9.53
C ALA A 314 4.90 -0.32 -9.99
N HIS A 315 4.47 -0.81 -11.15
CA HIS A 315 3.19 -0.42 -11.75
C HIS A 315 2.09 -1.40 -11.36
N TYR A 316 1.08 -0.90 -10.66
CA TYR A 316 -0.09 -1.68 -10.23
C TYR A 316 -0.88 -2.23 -11.43
N THR A 317 -0.98 -1.43 -12.49
CA THR A 317 -1.58 -1.73 -13.80
C THR A 317 -0.90 -2.85 -14.57
N LEU A 318 0.37 -3.14 -14.29
CA LEU A 318 1.11 -4.24 -14.93
C LEU A 318 1.10 -5.53 -14.08
N SER A 319 0.19 -5.60 -13.11
CA SER A 319 0.04 -6.73 -12.19
C SER A 319 -1.40 -7.26 -12.20
N THR A 320 -1.71 -8.19 -11.29
CA THR A 320 -3.08 -8.63 -11.00
C THR A 320 -4.04 -7.47 -10.63
N GLY A 321 -3.50 -6.30 -10.28
CA GLY A 321 -4.23 -5.06 -10.04
C GLY A 321 -5.06 -4.55 -11.22
N LEU A 322 -4.64 -4.82 -12.46
CA LEU A 322 -5.37 -4.36 -13.66
C LEU A 322 -6.82 -4.85 -13.68
N VAL A 323 -7.00 -6.16 -13.48
CA VAL A 323 -8.31 -6.82 -13.51
C VAL A 323 -9.22 -6.28 -12.41
N ALA A 324 -8.67 -6.12 -11.18
CA ALA A 324 -9.43 -5.56 -10.06
C ALA A 324 -9.85 -4.11 -10.32
N GLY A 325 -8.95 -3.28 -10.86
CA GLY A 325 -9.26 -1.89 -11.19
C GLY A 325 -10.31 -1.74 -12.29
N LEU A 326 -10.21 -2.53 -13.36
CA LEU A 326 -11.21 -2.52 -14.43
C LEU A 326 -12.58 -3.00 -13.94
N PHE A 327 -12.62 -4.05 -13.13
CA PHE A 327 -13.85 -4.52 -12.48
C PHE A 327 -14.47 -3.42 -11.61
N SER A 328 -13.66 -2.72 -10.81
CA SER A 328 -14.15 -1.63 -9.97
C SER A 328 -14.73 -0.47 -10.78
N TRP A 329 -14.10 -0.10 -11.90
CA TRP A 329 -14.66 0.90 -12.80
C TRP A 329 -15.98 0.45 -13.43
N ALA A 330 -16.09 -0.82 -13.85
CA ALA A 330 -17.34 -1.36 -14.37
C ALA A 330 -18.47 -1.29 -13.34
N VAL A 331 -18.18 -1.59 -12.05
CA VAL A 331 -19.16 -1.44 -10.96
C VAL A 331 -19.57 0.02 -10.78
N ILE A 332 -18.62 0.96 -10.79
CA ILE A 332 -18.92 2.40 -10.65
C ILE A 332 -19.80 2.88 -11.81
N LEU A 333 -19.47 2.50 -13.05
CA LEU A 333 -20.25 2.88 -14.24
C LEU A 333 -21.65 2.28 -14.21
N ALA A 334 -21.79 1.01 -13.82
CA ALA A 334 -23.09 0.37 -13.69
C ALA A 334 -23.98 1.11 -12.67
N VAL A 335 -23.43 1.51 -11.52
CA VAL A 335 -24.19 2.30 -10.53
C VAL A 335 -24.54 3.68 -11.09
N ALA A 336 -23.60 4.36 -11.76
CA ALA A 336 -23.84 5.69 -12.31
C ALA A 336 -24.95 5.69 -13.39
N ILE A 337 -24.96 4.69 -14.27
CA ILE A 337 -25.99 4.55 -15.33
C ILE A 337 -27.37 4.28 -14.74
N ASN A 338 -27.47 3.52 -13.64
CA ASN A 338 -28.77 3.21 -13.01
C ASN A 338 -29.32 4.36 -12.14
N VAL A 339 -28.53 5.39 -11.88
CA VAL A 339 -28.91 6.57 -11.08
C VAL A 339 -29.18 7.80 -11.96
N ALA A 340 -28.67 7.80 -13.19
CA ALA A 340 -28.97 8.80 -14.22
C ALA A 340 -30.26 8.43 -14.97
#